data_AF-A0A967WXG0-F1
#
_entry.id   AF-A0A967WXG0-F1
#
_cell.length_a   1.000
_cell.length_b   1.000
_cell.length_c   1.000
_cell.angle_alpha   90.00
_cell.angle_beta   90.00
_cell.angle_gamma   90.00
#
_symmetry.space_group_name_H-M   'P 1'
#
loop_
_entity.id
_entity.type
_entity.pdbx_description
1 polymer ?
#
loop_
_entity_poly.entity_id
_entity_poly.type
_entity_poly.pdbx_seq_one_letter_code
_entity_poly.pdbx_strand_id
1 'polypeptide(L)'
;MAINWLTRAFRLLASLKVAIPLLVVLIVVTIVASLFPEPDWFRSPWYLGLLGLQGLSLLFITILHIPSILRRKGRNALLGVITTHLGILVLIAGVIYG
;
A
#
# COMPACT_ATOMS: atom_id res chain seq x y z
N MET A 1 3.27 23.68 17.34
CA MET A 1 4.00 22.40 17.53
C MET A 1 3.38 21.19 16.82
N ALA A 2 2.05 21.10 16.67
CA ALA A 2 1.38 19.95 16.02
C ALA A 2 1.71 19.75 14.51
N ILE A 3 1.93 20.84 13.77
CA ILE A 3 2.19 20.81 12.31
C ILE A 3 3.46 20.02 11.94
N ASN A 4 4.47 20.02 12.81
CA ASN A 4 5.74 19.34 12.55
C ASN A 4 5.65 17.82 12.69
N TRP A 5 4.71 17.30 13.49
CA TRP A 5 4.51 15.86 13.65
C TRP A 5 3.67 15.28 12.51
N LEU A 6 2.61 15.99 12.09
CA LEU A 6 1.81 15.59 10.94
C LEU A 6 2.68 15.52 9.68
N THR A 7 3.45 16.57 9.39
CA THR A 7 4.32 16.61 8.20
C THR A 7 5.39 15.52 8.20
N ARG A 8 5.91 15.12 9.37
CA ARG A 8 6.82 13.98 9.50
C ARG A 8 6.13 12.65 9.25
N ALA A 9 4.95 12.42 9.84
CA ALA A 9 4.17 11.21 9.63
C ALA A 9 3.77 11.05 8.15
N PHE A 10 3.33 12.13 7.51
CA PHE A 10 3.06 12.17 6.06
C PHE A 10 4.31 11.87 5.22
N ARG A 11 5.48 12.41 5.59
CA ARG A 11 6.74 12.08 4.88
C ARG A 11 7.16 10.62 5.07
N LEU A 12 6.92 10.04 6.25
CA LEU A 12 7.21 8.63 6.52
C LEU A 12 6.29 7.71 5.70
N LEU A 13 4.98 8.00 5.68
CA LEU A 13 4.02 7.27 4.86
C LEU A 13 4.28 7.43 3.35
N ALA A 14 4.76 8.61 2.93
CA ALA A 14 5.16 8.88 1.55
C ALA A 14 6.57 8.39 1.19
N SER A 15 7.25 7.67 2.10
CA SER A 15 8.61 7.20 1.87
C SER A 15 8.61 5.83 1.19
N LEU A 16 9.24 5.76 0.02
CA LEU A 16 9.54 4.48 -0.66
C LEU A 16 10.27 3.50 0.26
N LYS A 17 11.10 3.99 1.19
CA LYS A 17 11.84 3.16 2.15
C LYS A 17 10.94 2.46 3.17
N VAL A 18 9.70 2.93 3.37
CA VAL A 18 8.70 2.31 4.25
C VAL A 18 7.74 1.47 3.43
N ALA A 19 7.31 1.97 2.27
CA ALA A 19 6.37 1.26 1.40
C ALA A 19 6.90 -0.06 0.85
N ILE A 20 8.20 -0.14 0.50
CA ILE A 20 8.80 -1.36 -0.06
C ILE A 20 8.87 -2.48 0.99
N PRO A 21 9.44 -2.28 2.20
CA PRO A 21 9.41 -3.31 3.24
C PRO A 21 8.00 -3.71 3.64
N LEU A 22 7.07 -2.74 3.74
CA LEU A 22 5.68 -3.01 4.09
C LEU A 22 5.00 -3.88 3.01
N LEU A 23 5.32 -3.65 1.74
CA LEU A 23 4.82 -4.46 0.62
C LEU A 23 5.39 -5.88 0.65
N VAL A 24 6.67 -6.04 0.98
CA VAL A 24 7.29 -7.37 1.15
C VAL A 24 6.61 -8.13 2.29
N VAL A 25 6.40 -7.49 3.44
CA VAL A 25 5.70 -8.10 4.58
C VAL A 25 4.28 -8.49 4.19
N LEU A 26 3.54 -7.60 3.52
CA LEU A 26 2.17 -7.87 3.08
C LEU A 26 2.14 -9.08 2.13
N ILE A 27 3.04 -9.15 1.13
CA ILE A 27 3.12 -10.29 0.20
C ILE A 27 3.39 -11.59 0.96
N VAL A 28 4.37 -11.61 1.86
CA VAL A 28 4.71 -12.81 2.64
C VAL A 28 3.50 -13.25 3.47
N VAL A 29 2.85 -12.33 4.17
CA VAL A 29 1.66 -12.63 4.97
C VAL A 29 0.52 -13.12 4.10
N THR A 30 0.25 -12.49 2.95
CA THR A 30 -0.79 -12.94 2.01
C THR A 30 -0.50 -14.36 1.51
N ILE A 31 0.75 -14.68 1.18
CA ILE A 31 1.13 -16.05 0.77
C ILE A 31 0.88 -17.05 1.91
N VAL A 32 1.31 -16.75 3.14
CA VAL A 32 1.10 -17.65 4.29
C VAL A 32 -0.39 -17.83 4.58
N ALA A 33 -1.17 -16.74 4.59
CA ALA A 33 -2.61 -16.78 4.79
C ALA A 33 -3.34 -17.56 3.69
N SER A 34 -2.85 -17.51 2.44
CA SER A 34 -3.38 -18.32 1.35
C SER A 34 -3.04 -19.81 1.49
N LEU A 35 -1.88 -20.15 2.06
CA LEU A 35 -1.47 -21.54 2.29
C LEU A 35 -2.14 -22.16 3.52
N PHE A 36 -2.47 -21.34 4.52
CA PHE A 36 -3.12 -21.74 5.78
C PHE A 36 -4.38 -20.88 6.00
N PRO A 37 -5.51 -21.24 5.36
CA PRO A 37 -6.72 -20.43 5.38
C PRO A 37 -7.42 -20.38 6.74
N GLU A 38 -7.06 -21.26 7.68
CA GLU A 38 -7.54 -21.22 9.05
C GLU A 38 -6.40 -20.82 10.01
N PRO A 39 -6.64 -19.92 10.99
CA PRO A 39 -7.84 -19.09 11.22
C PRO A 39 -8.05 -18.01 10.14
N ASP A 40 -9.15 -17.24 10.16
CA ASP A 40 -9.45 -16.23 9.12
C ASP A 40 -8.49 -15.00 9.19
N TRP A 41 -7.28 -15.15 8.61
CA TRP A 41 -6.21 -14.15 8.63
C TRP A 41 -6.60 -12.87 7.88
N PHE A 42 -7.39 -12.99 6.81
CA PHE A 42 -7.75 -11.87 5.94
C PHE A 42 -8.67 -10.86 6.62
N ARG A 43 -9.55 -11.32 7.52
CA ARG A 43 -10.43 -10.45 8.30
C ARG A 43 -9.81 -9.97 9.61
N SER A 44 -8.59 -10.39 9.92
CA SER A 44 -7.95 -10.00 11.16
C SER A 44 -7.64 -8.49 11.19
N PRO A 45 -7.81 -7.80 12.34
CA PRO A 45 -7.59 -6.35 12.43
C PRO A 45 -6.17 -5.92 12.07
N TRP A 46 -5.18 -6.78 12.34
CA TRP A 46 -3.79 -6.49 12.06
C TRP A 46 -3.47 -6.63 10.56
N TYR A 47 -4.07 -7.61 9.86
CA TYR A 47 -3.93 -7.75 8.40
C TYR A 47 -4.61 -6.60 7.67
N LEU A 48 -5.84 -6.27 8.09
CA LEU A 48 -6.57 -5.09 7.61
C LEU A 48 -5.78 -3.80 7.84
N GLY A 49 -5.15 -3.66 9.00
CA GLY A 49 -4.26 -2.54 9.33
C GLY A 49 -3.05 -2.47 8.39
N LEU A 50 -2.37 -3.60 8.14
CA LEU A 50 -1.24 -3.67 7.18
C LEU A 50 -1.68 -3.28 5.77
N LEU A 51 -2.82 -3.79 5.32
CA LEU A 51 -3.38 -3.56 3.99
C LEU A 51 -3.80 -2.09 3.82
N GLY A 52 -4.42 -1.50 4.84
CA GLY A 52 -4.75 -0.08 4.90
C GLY A 52 -3.51 0.82 4.94
N LEU A 53 -2.50 0.48 5.74
CA LEU A 53 -1.23 1.21 5.79
C LEU A 53 -0.49 1.16 4.45
N GLN A 54 -0.49 0.00 3.78
CA GLN A 54 0.09 -0.16 2.45
C GLN A 54 -0.67 0.66 1.41
N GLY A 55 -2.00 0.63 1.45
CA GLY A 55 -2.86 1.44 0.59
C GLY A 55 -2.61 2.94 0.77
N LEU A 56 -2.59 3.42 2.01
CA LEU A 56 -2.31 4.83 2.32
C LEU A 56 -0.90 5.24 1.91
N SER A 57 0.11 4.39 2.18
CA SER A 57 1.49 4.68 1.80
C SER A 57 1.63 4.81 0.28
N LEU A 58 1.01 3.90 -0.48
CA LEU A 58 1.02 3.96 -1.94
C LEU A 58 0.23 5.14 -2.47
N LEU A 59 -0.90 5.51 -1.86
CA LEU A 59 -1.66 6.71 -2.22
C LEU A 59 -0.83 7.98 -2.02
N PHE A 60 -0.11 8.11 -0.90
CA PHE A 60 0.74 9.28 -0.66
C PHE A 60 1.95 9.34 -1.58
N ILE A 61 2.61 8.20 -1.84
CA ILE A 61 3.68 8.13 -2.86
C ILE A 61 3.13 8.54 -4.22
N THR A 62 1.92 8.11 -4.55
CA THR A 62 1.25 8.41 -5.82
C THR A 62 1.03 9.90 -5.99
N ILE A 63 0.37 10.54 -5.03
CA ILE A 63 0.09 11.98 -5.07
C ILE A 63 1.39 12.79 -5.16
N LEU A 64 2.43 12.41 -4.41
CA LEU A 64 3.65 13.21 -4.27
C LEU A 64 4.72 12.93 -5.33
N HIS A 65 4.88 11.66 -5.75
CA HIS A 65 5.97 11.25 -6.64
C HIS A 65 5.55 11.05 -8.10
N ILE A 66 4.29 10.71 -8.40
CA ILE A 66 3.88 10.45 -9.80
C ILE A 66 3.99 11.67 -10.70
N PRO A 67 3.63 12.90 -10.29
CA PRO A 67 3.79 14.05 -11.17
C PRO A 67 5.24 14.21 -11.65
N SER A 68 6.20 13.91 -10.77
CA SER A 68 7.64 13.90 -11.07
C SER A 68 8.05 12.74 -11.97
N ILE A 69 7.57 11.52 -11.69
CA ILE A 69 7.89 10.31 -12.46
C ILE A 69 7.27 10.35 -13.85
N LEU A 70 6.03 10.84 -13.99
CA LEU A 70 5.34 10.97 -15.26
C LEU A 70 6.06 11.94 -16.20
N ARG A 71 6.59 13.05 -15.65
CA ARG A 71 7.41 14.01 -16.40
C ARG A 71 8.76 13.44 -16.87
N ARG A 72 9.32 12.46 -16.16
CA ARG A 72 10.65 11.87 -16.48
C ARG A 72 10.60 10.56 -17.26
N LYS A 73 9.58 9.72 -17.02
CA LYS A 73 9.54 8.30 -17.44
C LYS A 73 8.38 8.01 -18.40
N GLY A 74 7.43 8.93 -18.56
CA GLY A 74 6.33 8.82 -19.51
C GLY A 74 5.26 7.77 -19.15
N ARG A 75 4.44 7.40 -20.13
CA ARG A 75 3.18 6.63 -19.98
C ARG A 75 3.35 5.25 -19.33
N ASN A 76 4.51 4.62 -19.45
CA ASN A 76 4.77 3.28 -18.89
C ASN A 76 4.83 3.30 -17.35
N ALA A 77 5.26 4.41 -16.74
CA ALA A 77 5.25 4.53 -15.29
C ALA A 77 3.83 4.66 -14.73
N LEU A 78 2.92 5.27 -15.51
CA LEU A 78 1.51 5.40 -15.15
C LEU A 78 0.82 4.03 -15.10
N LEU A 79 1.13 3.14 -16.04
CA LEU A 79 0.60 1.78 -16.05
C LEU A 79 0.97 1.02 -14.76
N GLY A 80 2.25 1.08 -14.36
CA GLY A 80 2.71 0.44 -13.14
C GLY A 80 1.96 0.92 -11.88
N VAL A 81 1.69 2.23 -11.78
CA VAL A 81 0.90 2.82 -10.69
C VAL A 81 -0.53 2.31 -10.72
N ILE A 82 -1.20 2.39 -11.88
CA ILE A 82 -2.60 2.00 -12.02
C ILE A 82 -2.75 0.53 -11.61
N THR A 83 -1.86 -0.34 -12.07
CA THR A 83 -1.86 -1.76 -11.67
C THR A 83 -1.70 -1.95 -10.17
N THR A 84 -0.85 -1.16 -9.50
CA THR A 84 -0.71 -1.27 -8.03
C THR A 84 -1.97 -0.82 -7.29
N HIS A 85 -2.61 0.27 -7.72
CA HIS A 85 -3.85 0.75 -7.10
C HIS A 85 -4.99 -0.22 -7.34
N LEU A 86 -5.10 -0.76 -8.55
CA LEU A 86 -6.09 -1.77 -8.90
C LEU A 86 -5.90 -3.02 -8.03
N GLY A 87 -4.66 -3.49 -7.86
CA GLY A 87 -4.34 -4.62 -6.99
C GLY A 87 -4.75 -4.41 -5.53
N ILE A 88 -4.49 -3.21 -4.98
CA ILE A 88 -4.94 -2.86 -3.62
C ILE A 88 -6.46 -2.79 -3.54
N LEU A 89 -7.14 -2.18 -4.51
CA LEU A 89 -8.59 -2.11 -4.53
C LEU A 89 -9.23 -3.51 -4.58
N VAL A 90 -8.67 -4.40 -5.40
CA VAL A 90 -9.09 -5.80 -5.48
C VAL A 90 -8.87 -6.52 -4.14
N LEU A 91 -7.72 -6.30 -3.49
CA LEU A 91 -7.45 -6.87 -2.16
C LEU A 91 -8.43 -6.35 -1.10
N ILE A 92 -8.69 -5.03 -1.06
CA ILE A 92 -9.67 -4.45 -0.13
C ILE A 92 -11.07 -5.01 -0.39
N ALA A 93 -11.49 -5.05 -1.66
CA ALA A 93 -12.79 -5.60 -2.04
C ALA A 93 -12.92 -7.09 -1.67
N GLY A 94 -11.86 -7.87 -1.91
CA GLY A 94 -11.80 -9.28 -1.53
C GLY A 94 -11.95 -9.50 -0.03
N VAL A 95 -11.39 -8.62 0.80
CA VAL A 95 -11.54 -8.71 2.26
C VAL A 95 -12.90 -8.23 2.76
N ILE A 96 -13.52 -7.24 2.11
CA ILE A 96 -14.85 -6.72 2.50
C ILE A 96 -15.98 -7.66 2.08
N TYR A 97 -15.90 -8.22 0.87
CA TYR A 97 -16.98 -9.01 0.26
C TYR A 97 -16.77 -10.52 0.32
N GLY A 98 -15.53 -10.98 0.51
CA GLY A 98 -15.20 -12.40 0.75
C GLY A 98 -15.37 -12.76 2.21
#